data_AF-A0A8P4GQJ6-F1
#
_entry.id   AF-A0A8P4GQJ6-F1
#
_cell.length_a   1.000
_cell.length_b   1.000
_cell.length_c   1.000
_cell.angle_alpha   90.00
_cell.angle_beta   90.00
_cell.angle_gamma   90.00
#
_symmetry.space_group_name_H-M   'P 1'
#
loop_
_entity.id
_entity.type
_entity.pdbx_description
1 polymer ?
#
loop_
_entity_poly.entity_id
_entity_poly.type
_entity_poly.pdbx_seq_one_letter_code
_entity_poly.pdbx_strand_id
1 'polypeptide(L)'
;MKITVIFLLLLLVCSGSTDQNKEAEKEILAQQITSLQSLPQDILAVLREMAVTLTQQKFDMRLLQTENKEHAAKLERQETELKKQETELKKQETELKKQETELKKQETEVDKLKQQLKVGQVAFSASLLATGSGYFGPFPTFTTLIFKHVPTNIGKAYNPHTGT
;
A
#
# COMPACT_ATOMS: atom_id res chain seq x y z
N MET A 1 -48.92 -23.95 45.33
CA MET A 1 -49.67 -22.91 44.59
C MET A 1 -49.02 -21.52 44.66
N LYS A 2 -48.49 -21.05 45.80
CA LYS A 2 -47.88 -19.69 45.89
C LYS A 2 -46.63 -19.49 45.00
N ILE A 3 -45.73 -20.47 44.93
CA ILE A 3 -44.49 -20.39 44.12
C ILE A 3 -44.77 -20.41 42.61
N THR A 4 -45.74 -21.21 42.17
CA THR A 4 -46.17 -21.28 40.76
C THR A 4 -46.84 -20.00 40.27
N VAL A 5 -47.56 -19.29 41.16
CA VAL A 5 -48.20 -18.00 40.83
C VAL A 5 -47.16 -16.88 40.71
N ILE A 6 -46.12 -16.89 41.56
CA ILE A 6 -45.01 -15.92 41.50
C ILE A 6 -44.22 -16.07 40.20
N PHE A 7 -43.98 -17.30 39.76
CA PHE A 7 -43.27 -17.58 38.51
C PHE A 7 -44.07 -17.14 37.26
N LEU A 8 -45.40 -17.30 37.29
CA LEU A 8 -46.29 -16.82 36.23
C LEU A 8 -46.35 -15.28 36.16
N LEU A 9 -46.32 -14.60 37.31
CA LEU A 9 -46.27 -13.13 37.36
C LEU A 9 -44.95 -12.56 36.84
N LEU A 10 -43.82 -13.23 37.11
CA LEU A 10 -42.51 -12.85 36.58
C LEU A 10 -42.43 -12.93 35.05
N LEU A 11 -43.10 -13.92 34.45
CA LEU A 11 -43.16 -14.07 32.99
C LEU A 11 -44.03 -12.99 32.32
N LEU A 12 -45.04 -12.47 33.03
CA LEU A 12 -45.96 -11.43 32.50
C LEU A 12 -45.25 -10.08 32.32
N VAL A 13 -44.32 -9.72 33.22
CA VAL A 13 -43.57 -8.45 33.20
C VAL A 13 -42.51 -8.40 32.10
N CYS A 14 -42.12 -9.55 31.52
CA CYS A 14 -41.18 -9.61 30.39
C CYS A 14 -41.81 -9.25 29.04
N SER A 15 -43.12 -8.99 28.97
CA SER A 15 -43.82 -8.56 27.76
C SER A 15 -44.03 -7.03 27.79
N GLY A 16 -43.50 -6.32 26.79
CA GLY A 16 -43.37 -4.84 26.76
C GLY A 16 -44.66 -4.05 27.01
N SER A 17 -44.50 -2.85 27.59
CA SER A 17 -45.53 -2.09 28.33
C SER A 17 -46.08 -0.87 27.55
N THR A 18 -47.42 -0.76 27.48
CA THR A 18 -48.20 0.45 27.13
C THR A 18 -48.60 1.22 28.41
N ASP A 19 -48.99 2.50 28.34
CA ASP A 19 -49.14 3.37 29.52
C ASP A 19 -50.13 2.89 30.62
N GLN A 20 -51.16 2.09 30.31
CA GLN A 20 -52.06 1.48 31.32
C GLN A 20 -51.39 0.39 32.17
N ASN A 21 -50.26 -0.16 31.71
CA ASN A 21 -49.55 -1.26 32.36
C ASN A 21 -48.65 -0.77 33.52
N LYS A 22 -48.35 0.53 33.61
CA LYS A 22 -47.50 1.11 34.66
C LYS A 22 -48.14 1.14 36.05
N GLU A 23 -49.45 1.32 36.15
CA GLU A 23 -50.19 1.33 37.42
C GLU A 23 -50.31 -0.08 38.00
N ALA A 24 -50.63 -1.05 37.15
CA ALA A 24 -50.68 -2.47 37.50
C ALA A 24 -49.28 -3.03 37.83
N GLU A 25 -48.24 -2.63 37.09
CA GLU A 25 -46.84 -2.95 37.42
C GLU A 25 -46.47 -2.42 38.81
N LYS A 26 -46.88 -1.21 39.19
CA LYS A 26 -46.64 -0.64 40.52
C LYS A 26 -47.32 -1.43 41.63
N GLU A 27 -48.57 -1.85 41.43
CA GLU A 27 -49.34 -2.62 42.42
C GLU A 27 -48.75 -4.03 42.60
N ILE A 28 -48.32 -4.67 41.50
CA ILE A 28 -47.59 -5.95 41.51
C ILE A 28 -46.25 -5.82 42.25
N LEU A 29 -45.53 -4.72 42.02
CA LEU A 29 -44.25 -4.44 42.67
C LEU A 29 -44.42 -4.22 44.18
N ALA A 30 -45.49 -3.50 44.58
CA ALA A 30 -45.86 -3.31 45.98
C ALA A 30 -46.19 -4.65 46.68
N GLN A 31 -46.97 -5.51 46.02
CA GLN A 31 -47.33 -6.82 46.56
C GLN A 31 -46.14 -7.79 46.63
N GLN A 32 -45.20 -7.71 45.68
CA GLN A 32 -43.91 -8.41 45.76
C GLN A 32 -43.06 -7.93 46.93
N ILE A 33 -42.98 -6.62 47.19
CA ILE A 33 -42.27 -6.03 48.33
C ILE A 33 -42.85 -6.54 49.66
N THR A 34 -44.18 -6.61 49.78
CA THR A 34 -44.85 -7.16 50.98
C THR A 34 -44.55 -8.65 51.16
N SER A 35 -44.43 -9.43 50.07
CA SER A 35 -44.07 -10.85 50.14
C SER A 35 -42.61 -11.07 50.58
N LEU A 36 -41.70 -10.20 50.14
CA LEU A 36 -40.28 -10.20 50.50
C LEU A 36 -40.07 -9.88 51.99
N GLN A 37 -40.91 -9.04 52.60
CA GLN A 37 -40.85 -8.74 54.04
C GLN A 37 -41.12 -9.96 54.94
N SER A 38 -41.75 -11.02 54.43
CA SER A 38 -42.00 -12.25 55.20
C SER A 38 -40.85 -13.27 55.17
N LEU A 39 -39.77 -12.97 54.43
CA LEU A 39 -38.66 -13.88 54.18
C LEU A 39 -37.53 -13.68 55.23
N PRO A 40 -36.87 -14.75 55.69
CA PRO A 40 -35.70 -14.64 56.58
C PRO A 40 -34.63 -13.70 56.03
N GLN A 41 -34.03 -12.88 56.91
CA GLN A 41 -33.10 -11.79 56.55
C GLN A 41 -31.87 -12.27 55.76
N ASP A 42 -31.37 -13.46 56.07
CA ASP A 42 -30.21 -14.06 55.38
C ASP A 42 -30.51 -14.35 53.90
N ILE A 43 -31.74 -14.78 53.58
CA ILE A 43 -32.16 -15.06 52.20
C ILE A 43 -32.32 -13.75 51.41
N LEU A 44 -32.82 -12.69 52.06
CA LEU A 44 -32.94 -11.37 51.44
C LEU A 44 -31.57 -10.75 51.15
N ALA A 45 -30.58 -10.96 52.03
CA ALA A 45 -29.21 -10.50 51.81
C ALA A 45 -28.60 -11.16 50.57
N VAL A 46 -28.68 -12.49 50.47
CA VAL A 46 -28.20 -13.24 49.31
C VAL A 46 -28.90 -12.80 48.01
N LEU A 47 -30.21 -12.60 48.05
CA LEU A 47 -30.96 -12.15 46.88
C LEU A 47 -30.53 -10.73 46.41
N ARG A 48 -30.21 -9.83 47.34
CA ARG A 48 -29.67 -8.50 47.01
C ARG A 48 -28.28 -8.58 46.41
N GLU A 49 -27.39 -9.40 46.97
CA GLU A 49 -26.05 -9.62 46.43
C GLU A 49 -26.12 -10.23 45.02
N MET A 50 -26.99 -11.22 44.81
CA MET A 50 -27.26 -11.78 43.48
C MET A 50 -27.79 -10.72 42.50
N ALA A 51 -28.71 -9.85 42.92
CA ALA A 51 -29.19 -8.78 42.07
C ALA A 51 -28.06 -7.81 41.67
N VAL A 52 -27.18 -7.45 42.60
CA VAL A 52 -26.01 -6.61 42.32
C VAL A 52 -25.06 -7.30 41.33
N THR A 53 -24.66 -8.54 41.60
CA THR A 53 -23.76 -9.29 40.71
C THR A 53 -24.34 -9.49 39.31
N LEU A 54 -25.64 -9.76 39.18
CA LEU A 54 -26.33 -9.89 37.89
C LEU A 54 -26.35 -8.56 37.13
N THR A 55 -26.57 -7.43 37.81
CA THR A 55 -26.49 -6.12 37.17
C THR A 55 -25.07 -5.80 36.71
N GLN A 56 -24.05 -6.16 37.50
CA GLN A 56 -22.64 -6.01 37.11
C GLN A 56 -22.30 -6.86 35.88
N GLN A 57 -22.63 -8.15 35.88
CA GLN A 57 -22.39 -9.04 34.74
C GLN A 57 -23.10 -8.53 33.47
N LYS A 58 -24.31 -7.99 33.59
CA LYS A 58 -25.04 -7.39 32.47
C LYS A 58 -24.34 -6.15 31.93
N PHE A 59 -23.70 -5.37 32.78
CA PHE A 59 -22.88 -4.24 32.37
C PHE A 59 -21.62 -4.72 31.63
N ASP A 60 -20.88 -5.67 32.20
CA ASP A 60 -19.66 -6.21 31.60
C ASP A 60 -19.93 -6.85 30.23
N MET A 61 -21.04 -7.59 30.08
CA MET A 61 -21.46 -8.17 28.81
C MET A 61 -21.72 -7.10 27.73
N ARG A 62 -22.31 -5.96 28.11
CA ARG A 62 -22.54 -4.84 27.17
C ARG A 62 -21.23 -4.15 26.80
N LEU A 63 -20.31 -4.02 27.75
CA LEU A 63 -18.98 -3.46 27.49
C LEU A 63 -18.23 -4.34 26.48
N LEU A 64 -18.13 -5.65 26.75
CA LEU A 64 -17.51 -6.62 25.84
C LEU A 64 -18.17 -6.63 24.46
N GLN A 65 -19.50 -6.52 24.39
CA GLN A 65 -20.20 -6.42 23.10
C GLN A 65 -19.83 -5.14 22.33
N THR A 66 -19.55 -4.04 23.03
CA THR A 66 -19.12 -2.78 22.42
C THR A 66 -17.68 -2.87 21.94
N GLU A 67 -16.77 -3.41 22.76
CA GLU A 67 -15.37 -3.64 22.39
C GLU A 67 -15.25 -4.59 21.18
N ASN A 68 -16.04 -5.66 21.13
CA ASN A 68 -16.07 -6.57 19.99
C ASN A 68 -16.51 -5.88 18.69
N LYS A 69 -17.47 -4.95 18.76
CA LYS A 69 -17.87 -4.15 17.60
C LYS A 69 -16.76 -3.20 17.14
N GLU A 70 -16.05 -2.59 18.09
CA GLU A 70 -14.92 -1.72 17.78
C GLU A 70 -13.77 -2.51 17.13
N HIS A 71 -13.44 -3.69 17.67
CA HIS A 71 -12.44 -4.57 17.09
C HIS A 71 -12.83 -5.04 15.67
N ALA A 72 -14.09 -5.38 15.43
CA ALA A 72 -14.57 -5.72 14.10
C ALA A 72 -14.40 -4.53 13.12
N ALA A 73 -14.79 -3.32 13.52
CA ALA A 73 -14.62 -2.13 12.69
C ALA A 73 -13.13 -1.80 12.44
N LYS A 74 -12.25 -2.04 13.41
CA LYS A 74 -10.80 -1.87 13.23
C LYS A 74 -10.23 -2.90 12.25
N LEU A 75 -10.70 -4.15 12.32
CA LEU A 75 -10.29 -5.21 11.40
C LEU A 75 -10.70 -4.89 9.97
N GLU A 76 -11.94 -4.47 9.74
CA GLU A 76 -12.40 -4.04 8.41
C GLU A 76 -11.54 -2.90 7.84
N ARG A 77 -11.19 -1.90 8.66
CA ARG A 77 -10.28 -0.81 8.23
C ARG A 77 -8.92 -1.36 7.81
N GLN A 78 -8.34 -2.29 8.59
CA GLN A 78 -7.05 -2.90 8.25
C GLN A 78 -7.12 -3.72 6.95
N GLU A 79 -8.21 -4.47 6.73
CA GLU A 79 -8.41 -5.21 5.48
C GLU A 79 -8.50 -4.28 4.27
N THR A 80 -9.20 -3.14 4.39
CA THR A 80 -9.28 -2.16 3.30
C THR A 80 -7.93 -1.52 2.97
N GLU A 81 -7.12 -1.19 3.99
CA GLU A 81 -5.79 -0.62 3.79
C GLU A 81 -4.83 -1.65 3.17
N LEU A 82 -4.88 -2.91 3.62
CA LEU A 82 -4.09 -4.00 3.03
C LEU A 82 -4.43 -4.21 1.54
N LYS A 83 -5.72 -4.18 1.19
CA LYS A 83 -6.16 -4.26 -0.22
C LYS A 83 -5.58 -3.11 -1.06
N LYS A 84 -5.59 -1.90 -0.53
CA LYS A 84 -5.03 -0.73 -1.21
C LYS A 84 -3.53 -0.89 -1.42
N GLN A 85 -2.80 -1.33 -0.40
CA GLN A 85 -1.35 -1.61 -0.51
C GLN A 85 -1.06 -2.70 -1.55
N GLU A 86 -1.84 -3.78 -1.59
CA GLU A 86 -1.69 -4.84 -2.59
C GLU A 86 -1.87 -4.31 -4.02
N THR A 87 -2.85 -3.41 -4.24
CA THR A 87 -3.05 -2.80 -5.57
C THR A 87 -1.90 -1.89 -5.99
N GLU A 88 -1.33 -1.11 -5.06
CA GLU A 88 -0.19 -0.24 -5.35
C GLU A 88 1.09 -1.06 -5.62
N LEU A 89 1.32 -2.14 -4.87
CA LEU A 89 2.44 -3.06 -5.11
C LEU A 89 2.35 -3.70 -6.50
N LYS A 90 1.17 -4.15 -6.92
CA LYS A 90 0.95 -4.68 -8.28
C LYS A 90 1.27 -3.65 -9.36
N LYS A 91 0.87 -2.39 -9.16
CA LYS A 91 1.19 -1.30 -10.08
C LYS A 91 2.70 -1.05 -10.16
N GLN A 92 3.38 -1.01 -9.03
CA GLN A 92 4.85 -0.85 -8.99
C GLN A 92 5.57 -2.01 -9.67
N GLU A 93 5.12 -3.25 -9.48
CA GLU A 93 5.68 -4.43 -10.16
C GLU A 93 5.55 -4.32 -11.68
N THR A 94 4.41 -3.84 -12.19
CA THR A 94 4.23 -3.64 -13.64
C THR A 94 5.13 -2.54 -14.21
N GLU A 95 5.34 -1.44 -13.47
CA GLU A 95 6.22 -0.36 -13.91
C GLU A 95 7.69 -0.80 -13.89
N LEU A 96 8.12 -1.56 -12.87
CA LEU A 96 9.46 -2.14 -12.82
C LEU A 96 9.74 -3.08 -14.00
N LYS A 97 8.78 -3.94 -14.35
CA LYS A 97 8.89 -4.83 -15.52
C LYS A 97 9.06 -4.02 -16.81
N LYS A 98 8.30 -2.92 -16.97
CA LYS A 98 8.44 -2.03 -18.12
C LYS A 98 9.81 -1.37 -18.17
N GLN A 99 10.31 -0.86 -17.05
CA GLN A 99 11.65 -0.27 -16.96
C GLN A 99 12.75 -1.27 -17.29
N GLU A 100 12.63 -2.52 -16.82
CA GLU A 100 13.59 -3.59 -17.14
C GLU A 100 13.64 -3.87 -18.65
N THR A 101 12.47 -3.89 -19.33
CA THR A 101 12.42 -4.08 -20.78
C THR A 101 13.05 -2.93 -21.55
N GLU A 102 12.85 -1.68 -21.10
CA GLU A 102 13.45 -0.51 -21.72
C GLU A 102 14.97 -0.47 -21.51
N LEU A 103 15.45 -0.82 -20.32
CA LEU A 103 16.89 -0.94 -20.03
C LEU A 103 17.56 -1.98 -20.93
N LYS A 104 16.96 -3.16 -21.09
CA LYS A 104 17.46 -4.19 -22.01
C LYS A 104 17.56 -3.67 -23.45
N LYS A 105 16.55 -2.93 -23.91
CA LYS A 105 16.58 -2.31 -25.24
C LYS A 105 17.72 -1.29 -25.35
N GLN A 106 17.87 -0.41 -24.37
CA GLN A 106 18.95 0.59 -24.36
C GLN A 106 20.34 -0.07 -24.32
N GLU A 107 20.52 -1.14 -23.55
CA GLU A 107 21.76 -1.90 -23.52
C GLU A 107 22.13 -2.43 -24.92
N THR A 108 21.16 -3.03 -25.62
CA THR A 108 21.37 -3.50 -27.00
C THR A 108 21.70 -2.38 -27.98
N GLU A 109 21.07 -1.20 -27.84
CA GLU A 109 21.36 -0.03 -28.68
C GLU A 109 22.77 0.50 -28.42
N VAL A 110 23.18 0.60 -27.15
CA VAL A 110 24.52 1.03 -26.76
C VAL A 110 25.58 0.07 -27.31
N ASP A 111 25.35 -1.24 -27.24
CA ASP A 111 26.28 -2.22 -27.77
C ASP A 111 26.40 -2.14 -29.30
N LYS A 112 25.28 -1.92 -30.00
CA LYS A 112 25.27 -1.69 -31.44
C LYS A 112 26.06 -0.42 -31.81
N LEU A 113 25.87 0.68 -31.08
CA LEU A 113 26.61 1.92 -31.30
C LEU A 113 28.11 1.74 -31.03
N LYS A 114 28.49 1.05 -29.95
CA LYS A 114 29.90 0.69 -29.67
C LYS A 114 30.50 -0.13 -30.81
N GLN A 115 29.75 -1.08 -31.36
CA GLN A 115 30.21 -1.88 -32.50
C GLN A 115 30.40 -1.01 -33.76
N GLN A 116 29.46 -0.11 -34.05
CA GLN A 116 29.59 0.83 -35.17
C GLN A 116 30.81 1.76 -35.03
N LEU A 117 31.06 2.30 -33.83
CA LEU A 117 32.23 3.13 -33.56
C LEU A 117 33.57 2.38 -33.77
N LYS A 118 33.61 1.07 -33.49
CA LYS A 118 34.80 0.24 -33.77
C LYS A 118 35.08 0.08 -35.27
N VAL A 119 34.06 0.11 -36.11
CA VAL A 119 34.19 -0.08 -37.57
C VAL A 119 34.36 1.24 -38.31
N GLY A 120 33.84 2.35 -37.75
CA GLY A 120 33.77 3.66 -38.40
C GLY A 120 34.82 4.69 -37.98
N GLN A 121 35.95 4.29 -37.36
CA GLN A 121 37.06 5.23 -37.21
C GLN A 121 37.55 5.61 -38.60
N VAL A 122 37.39 6.88 -39.01
CA VAL A 122 37.87 7.39 -40.30
C VAL A 122 38.93 8.45 -40.03
N ALA A 123 40.13 8.23 -40.56
CA ALA A 123 41.19 9.23 -40.61
C ALA A 123 41.33 9.74 -42.05
N PHE A 124 41.63 11.03 -42.17
CA PHE A 124 41.90 11.72 -43.42
C PHE A 124 43.10 12.63 -43.21
N SER A 125 44.06 12.57 -44.13
CA SER A 125 45.12 13.57 -44.20
C SER A 125 45.22 14.11 -45.62
N ALA A 126 45.79 15.30 -45.76
CA ALA A 126 45.99 15.91 -47.07
C ALA A 126 47.33 16.62 -47.08
N SER A 127 48.08 16.45 -48.16
CA SER A 127 49.39 17.06 -48.38
C SER A 127 49.45 17.76 -49.74
N LEU A 128 50.07 18.94 -49.77
CA LEU A 128 50.36 19.69 -50.99
C LEU A 128 51.45 19.04 -51.84
N LEU A 129 52.24 18.13 -51.25
CA LEU A 129 53.30 17.37 -51.89
C LEU A 129 52.95 15.89 -51.95
N ALA A 130 53.41 15.23 -53.02
CA ALA A 130 53.34 13.78 -53.13
C ALA A 130 54.29 13.09 -52.13
N THR A 131 55.49 13.64 -51.93
CA THR A 131 56.52 13.14 -50.99
C THR A 131 57.43 14.28 -50.53
N GLY A 132 57.99 14.18 -49.32
CA GLY A 132 59.00 15.10 -48.80
C GLY A 132 58.46 16.42 -48.24
N SER A 133 59.36 17.39 -48.02
CA SER A 133 59.04 18.73 -47.52
C SER A 133 59.26 19.79 -48.60
N GLY A 134 58.47 20.85 -48.59
CA GLY A 134 58.59 21.93 -49.55
C GLY A 134 57.81 23.16 -49.11
N TYR A 135 58.30 24.32 -49.52
CA TYR A 135 57.71 25.60 -49.18
C TYR A 135 56.71 26.02 -50.27
N PHE A 136 55.49 26.41 -49.87
CA PHE A 136 54.44 26.87 -50.78
C PHE A 136 54.13 28.35 -50.51
N GLY A 137 54.64 29.21 -51.39
CA GLY A 137 54.45 30.66 -51.33
C GLY A 137 55.78 31.42 -51.35
N PRO A 138 55.77 32.73 -51.09
CA PRO A 138 54.59 33.58 -50.91
C PRO A 138 53.84 33.78 -52.23
N PHE A 139 52.51 33.92 -52.16
CA PHE A 139 51.67 34.21 -53.33
C PHE A 139 51.17 35.66 -53.27
N PRO A 140 51.31 36.44 -54.36
CA PRO A 140 50.93 37.87 -54.37
C PRO A 140 49.40 38.09 -54.48
N THR A 141 48.64 37.04 -54.81
CA THR A 141 47.17 37.05 -54.94
C THR A 141 46.58 35.77 -54.38
N PHE A 142 45.26 35.74 -54.19
CA PHE A 142 44.53 34.54 -53.79
C PHE A 142 44.82 33.38 -54.75
N THR A 143 45.43 32.32 -54.21
CA THR A 143 45.88 31.16 -54.98
C THR A 143 45.21 29.91 -54.45
N THR A 144 44.55 29.16 -55.32
CA THR A 144 43.95 27.86 -54.98
C THR A 144 45.05 26.83 -54.80
N LEU A 145 45.07 26.18 -53.64
CA LEU A 145 46.00 25.08 -53.36
C LEU A 145 45.40 23.74 -53.81
N ILE A 146 46.23 22.94 -54.48
CA ILE A 146 45.87 21.59 -54.92
C ILE A 146 46.62 20.58 -54.05
N PHE A 147 45.88 19.79 -53.28
CA PHE A 147 46.46 18.69 -52.50
C PHE A 147 46.80 17.53 -53.43
N LYS A 148 48.08 17.17 -53.49
CA LYS A 148 48.59 16.11 -54.37
C LYS A 148 48.45 14.71 -53.77
N HIS A 149 48.30 14.61 -52.46
CA HIS A 149 48.15 13.34 -51.77
C HIS A 149 47.08 13.43 -50.68
N VAL A 150 46.07 12.55 -50.77
CA VAL A 150 44.87 12.56 -49.93
C VAL A 150 44.51 11.11 -49.53
N PRO A 151 45.27 10.50 -48.61
CA PRO A 151 44.98 9.14 -48.18
C PRO A 151 43.72 9.14 -47.31
N THR A 152 42.91 8.11 -47.48
CA THR A 152 41.72 7.85 -46.67
C THR A 152 41.90 6.52 -45.96
N ASN A 153 41.27 6.35 -44.81
CA ASN A 153 41.37 5.14 -43.99
C ASN A 153 40.73 3.87 -44.62
N ILE A 154 40.11 3.98 -45.80
CA ILE A 154 39.42 2.88 -46.47
C ILE A 154 40.37 1.67 -46.59
N GLY A 155 39.97 0.53 -46.03
CA GLY A 155 40.75 -0.72 -46.11
C GLY A 155 41.89 -0.87 -45.09
N LYS A 156 41.87 -0.13 -43.96
CA LYS A 156 42.95 -0.14 -42.94
C LYS A 156 44.28 0.42 -43.43
N ALA A 157 44.26 1.36 -44.37
CA ALA A 157 45.46 2.02 -44.90
C ALA A 157 46.23 2.86 -43.87
N TYR A 158 45.72 3.01 -42.65
CA TYR A 158 46.25 3.89 -41.60
C TYR A 158 46.67 3.07 -40.38
N ASN A 159 47.87 3.30 -39.88
CA ASN A 159 48.37 2.72 -38.65
C ASN A 159 48.04 3.62 -37.44
N PRO A 160 47.28 3.13 -36.44
CA PRO A 160 46.88 3.92 -35.26
C PRO A 160 48.03 4.42 -34.40
N HIS A 161 49.21 3.78 -34.45
CA HIS A 161 50.38 4.17 -33.66
C HIS A 161 51.27 5.20 -34.35
N THR A 162 51.29 5.23 -35.70
CA THR A 162 52.21 6.09 -36.46
C THR A 162 51.51 7.22 -37.21
N GLY A 163 50.18 7.17 -37.39
CA GLY A 163 49.45 8.20 -38.12
C GLY A 163 49.70 8.19 -39.63
N THR A 164 50.16 7.06 -40.18
CA THR A 164 50.46 6.84 -41.60
C THR A 164 49.74 5.61 -42.11
#